data_AF-A0AA35QX43-F1
#
_entry.id   AF-A0AA35QX43-F1
#
_cell.length_a   1.000
_cell.length_b   1.000
_cell.length_c   1.000
_cell.angle_alpha   90.00
_cell.angle_beta   90.00
_cell.angle_gamma   90.00
#
_symmetry.space_group_name_H-M   'P 1'
#
loop_
_entity.id
_entity.type
_entity.pdbx_description
1 polymer ?
#
loop_
_entity_poly.entity_id
_entity_poly.type
_entity_poly.pdbx_seq_one_letter_code
_entity_poly.pdbx_strand_id
1 'polypeptide(L)'
;MASNCSLPFVYISGEEVRRLVGMAELIEEMARGLRWVSERDEGGVVQPVRTVVRVDKYCGNLGLMPAYSSKSDSLGAKLVTFYPHQIEGVPSHQAIVIVLDPRTGTLQAIVDGVEITNMRTAAASACAARALLQQAPRVLCIVGSGVQARSHAEALRIHHSFSEVRIWGRSAASAQRCADEVRAKVSLSLPDALRDADVVVAVTLATEPLIRGEWLKTGAVVISVGACHSDWRELDDDVMLNSLVTVDSCDAAMKESGDIIQSGVSPSNSQRPNCVSCRQRYLQKLEK
;
A
#
# COMPACT_ATOMS: atom_id res chain seq x y z
N MET A 1 6.50 -39.76 30.14
CA MET A 1 6.98 -39.26 28.85
C MET A 1 6.28 -37.94 28.60
N ALA A 2 6.95 -36.82 28.91
CA ALA A 2 6.42 -35.50 28.62
C ALA A 2 6.51 -35.28 27.10
N SER A 3 5.38 -35.38 26.40
CA SER A 3 5.32 -35.00 24.99
C SER A 3 5.66 -33.52 24.90
N ASN A 4 6.78 -33.20 24.27
CA ASN A 4 7.12 -31.85 23.87
C ASN A 4 5.95 -31.30 23.06
N CYS A 5 5.14 -30.44 23.66
CA CYS A 5 3.95 -29.86 23.03
C CYS A 5 4.40 -28.71 22.13
N SER A 6 5.18 -29.02 21.10
CA SER A 6 5.43 -28.06 20.02
C SER A 6 4.11 -27.85 19.27
N LEU A 7 3.70 -26.60 19.10
CA LEU A 7 2.55 -26.27 18.27
C LEU A 7 2.72 -26.92 16.89
N PRO A 8 1.65 -27.41 16.25
CA PRO A 8 1.74 -28.06 14.94
C PRO A 8 2.04 -27.07 13.79
N PHE A 9 2.29 -25.80 14.11
CA PHE A 9 2.58 -24.70 13.21
C PHE A 9 3.61 -23.76 13.84
N VAL A 10 4.28 -22.96 13.02
CA VAL A 10 5.25 -21.96 13.47
C VAL A 10 4.56 -20.60 13.66
N TYR A 11 4.85 -19.92 14.77
CA TYR A 11 4.50 -18.51 14.91
C TYR A 11 5.71 -17.65 14.54
N ILE A 12 5.53 -16.68 13.64
CA ILE A 12 6.57 -15.74 13.22
C ILE A 12 6.16 -14.34 13.70
N SER A 13 6.87 -13.82 14.68
CA SER A 13 6.62 -12.51 15.27
C SER A 13 6.99 -11.36 14.32
N GLY A 14 6.51 -10.14 14.60
CA GLY A 14 6.87 -8.96 13.81
C GLY A 14 8.36 -8.63 13.84
N GLU A 15 9.07 -8.96 14.94
CA GLU A 15 10.53 -8.83 14.99
C GLU A 15 11.22 -9.81 14.05
N GLU A 16 10.75 -11.06 14.01
CA GLU A 16 11.26 -12.06 13.08
C GLU A 16 10.94 -11.70 11.63
N VAL A 17 9.75 -11.17 11.34
CA VAL A 17 9.42 -10.65 9.99
C VAL A 17 10.45 -9.59 9.56
N ARG A 18 10.68 -8.55 10.37
CA ARG A 18 11.67 -7.51 10.06
C ARG A 18 13.07 -8.05 9.84
N ARG A 19 13.45 -9.06 10.62
CA ARG A 19 14.79 -9.66 10.54
C ARG A 19 14.96 -10.57 9.33
N LEU A 20 13.91 -11.29 8.94
CA LEU A 20 13.96 -12.31 7.90
C LEU A 20 13.63 -11.77 6.51
N VAL A 21 12.85 -10.70 6.40
CA VAL A 21 12.39 -10.15 5.11
C VAL A 21 13.15 -8.86 4.80
N GLY A 22 14.01 -8.89 3.79
CA GLY A 22 14.68 -7.68 3.30
C GLY A 22 13.74 -6.82 2.45
N MET A 23 13.72 -5.49 2.67
CA MET A 23 12.84 -4.59 1.91
C MET A 23 13.10 -4.63 0.40
N ALA A 24 14.36 -4.75 -0.03
CA ALA A 24 14.70 -4.83 -1.46
C ALA A 24 14.16 -6.12 -2.12
N GLU A 25 14.31 -7.26 -1.44
CA GLU A 25 13.76 -8.54 -1.90
C GLU A 25 12.23 -8.50 -1.93
N LEU A 26 11.61 -7.93 -0.89
CA LEU A 26 10.16 -7.78 -0.83
C LEU A 26 9.63 -6.92 -1.98
N ILE A 27 10.33 -5.86 -2.39
CA ILE A 27 9.93 -5.08 -3.56
C ILE A 27 9.91 -5.95 -4.82
N GLU A 28 10.90 -6.82 -5.04
CA GLU A 28 10.92 -7.71 -6.20
C GLU A 28 9.86 -8.83 -6.12
N GLU A 29 9.58 -9.36 -4.94
CA GLU A 29 8.48 -10.32 -4.73
C GLU A 29 7.11 -9.65 -4.94
N MET A 30 6.93 -8.42 -4.46
CA MET A 30 5.72 -7.63 -4.71
C MET A 30 5.54 -7.33 -6.20
N ALA A 31 6.60 -6.98 -6.92
CA ALA A 31 6.54 -6.76 -8.37
C ALA A 31 6.12 -8.02 -9.13
N ARG A 32 6.62 -9.19 -8.75
CA ARG A 32 6.20 -10.49 -9.31
C ARG A 32 4.74 -10.79 -9.01
N GLY A 33 4.32 -10.67 -7.75
CA GLY A 33 2.94 -10.90 -7.34
C GLY A 33 1.94 -9.99 -8.05
N LEU A 34 2.24 -8.70 -8.14
CA LEU A 34 1.40 -7.72 -8.85
C LEU A 34 1.27 -8.04 -10.35
N ARG A 35 2.36 -8.51 -10.98
CA ARG A 35 2.33 -8.95 -12.38
C ARG A 35 1.41 -10.16 -12.55
N TRP A 36 1.58 -11.20 -11.75
CA TRP A 36 0.75 -12.40 -11.82
C TRP A 36 -0.73 -12.09 -11.60
N VAL A 37 -1.06 -11.24 -10.62
CA VAL A 37 -2.45 -10.78 -10.42
C VAL A 37 -2.99 -10.06 -11.67
N SER A 38 -2.15 -9.25 -12.32
CA SER A 38 -2.52 -8.48 -13.52
C SER A 38 -2.70 -9.33 -14.78
N GLU A 39 -2.03 -10.49 -14.86
CA GLU A 39 -2.15 -11.47 -15.94
C GLU A 39 -3.44 -12.31 -15.86
N ARG A 40 -4.26 -12.13 -14.81
CA ARG A 40 -5.54 -12.83 -14.60
C ARG A 40 -5.36 -14.35 -14.67
N ASP A 41 -6.12 -15.04 -15.52
CA ASP A 41 -6.15 -16.50 -15.62
C ASP A 41 -4.76 -17.09 -15.93
N GLU A 42 -3.93 -16.40 -16.73
CA GLU A 42 -2.58 -16.86 -17.09
C GLU A 42 -1.55 -16.65 -15.97
N GLY A 43 -1.84 -15.70 -15.08
CA GLY A 43 -1.02 -15.37 -13.92
C GLY A 43 -1.09 -16.41 -12.82
N GLY A 44 -2.10 -17.29 -12.84
CA GLY A 44 -2.20 -18.40 -11.91
C GLY A 44 -2.45 -17.99 -10.46
N VAL A 45 -3.03 -16.80 -10.25
CA VAL A 45 -3.41 -16.28 -8.92
C VAL A 45 -4.92 -16.26 -8.78
N VAL A 46 -5.42 -16.88 -7.73
CA VAL A 46 -6.82 -16.81 -7.31
C VAL A 46 -6.90 -15.90 -6.08
N GLN A 47 -7.39 -14.68 -6.29
CA GLN A 47 -7.54 -13.68 -5.24
C GLN A 47 -8.91 -13.01 -5.35
N PRO A 48 -9.93 -13.44 -4.57
CA PRO A 48 -11.20 -12.73 -4.54
C PRO A 48 -11.02 -11.33 -3.95
N VAL A 49 -11.96 -10.43 -4.25
CA VAL A 49 -12.05 -9.16 -3.53
C VAL A 49 -12.27 -9.48 -2.04
N ARG A 50 -11.59 -8.73 -1.16
CA ARG A 50 -11.67 -8.97 0.28
C ARG A 50 -13.11 -8.94 0.76
N THR A 51 -13.37 -9.70 1.81
CA THR A 51 -14.65 -9.66 2.53
C THR A 51 -14.49 -8.85 3.80
N VAL A 52 -15.44 -7.96 4.08
CA VAL A 52 -15.45 -7.16 5.31
C VAL A 52 -16.66 -7.54 6.15
N VAL A 53 -16.42 -7.98 7.38
CA VAL A 53 -17.43 -8.16 8.41
C VAL A 53 -17.44 -6.91 9.28
N ARG A 54 -18.55 -6.18 9.26
CA ARG A 54 -18.75 -5.01 10.11
C ARG A 54 -19.13 -5.41 11.52
N VAL A 55 -18.48 -4.80 12.50
CA VAL A 55 -18.75 -4.94 13.93
C VAL A 55 -19.40 -3.65 14.42
N ASP A 56 -20.62 -3.39 13.95
CA ASP A 56 -21.32 -2.10 14.09
C ASP A 56 -21.40 -1.60 15.53
N LYS A 57 -21.66 -2.50 16.48
CA LYS A 57 -21.72 -2.17 17.93
C LYS A 57 -20.47 -1.45 18.44
N TYR A 58 -19.31 -1.73 17.84
CA TYR A 58 -18.02 -1.20 18.27
C TYR A 58 -17.34 -0.34 17.19
N CYS A 59 -18.09 0.03 16.14
CA CYS A 59 -17.57 0.76 14.98
C CYS A 59 -16.32 0.09 14.36
N GLY A 60 -16.22 -1.24 14.45
CA GLY A 60 -15.05 -2.00 14.02
C GLY A 60 -15.28 -2.72 12.71
N ASN A 61 -14.19 -3.15 12.07
CA ASN A 61 -14.22 -3.96 10.86
C ASN A 61 -13.25 -5.15 10.98
N LEU A 62 -13.66 -6.32 10.48
CA LEU A 62 -12.80 -7.47 10.23
C LEU A 62 -12.72 -7.70 8.72
N GLY A 63 -11.55 -7.50 8.14
CA GLY A 63 -11.23 -7.80 6.75
C GLY A 63 -10.58 -9.17 6.59
N LEU A 64 -11.05 -9.93 5.60
CA LEU A 64 -10.51 -11.22 5.19
C LEU A 64 -9.96 -11.12 3.77
N MET A 65 -8.68 -11.43 3.60
CA MET A 65 -7.97 -11.32 2.32
C MET A 65 -7.28 -12.67 1.99
N PRO A 66 -8.03 -13.68 1.51
CA PRO A 66 -7.44 -14.94 1.06
C PRO A 66 -6.83 -14.82 -0.34
N ALA A 67 -5.76 -15.56 -0.58
CA ALA A 67 -5.17 -15.70 -1.92
C ALA A 67 -4.47 -17.06 -2.06
N TYR A 68 -4.51 -17.58 -3.30
CA TYR A 68 -3.69 -18.72 -3.72
C TYR A 68 -2.90 -18.33 -4.98
N SER A 69 -1.63 -18.69 -5.01
CA SER A 69 -0.77 -18.54 -6.19
C SER A 69 -0.21 -19.90 -6.58
N SER A 70 -0.56 -20.37 -7.77
CA SER A 70 0.05 -21.57 -8.37
C SER A 70 1.48 -21.34 -8.85
N LYS A 71 1.89 -20.08 -9.09
CA LYS A 71 3.27 -19.74 -9.52
C LYS A 71 4.28 -19.92 -8.38
N SER A 72 3.86 -19.67 -7.15
CA SER A 72 4.69 -19.78 -5.94
C SER A 72 4.26 -20.92 -5.01
N ASP A 73 3.28 -21.73 -5.43
CA ASP A 73 2.65 -22.79 -4.61
C ASP A 73 2.31 -22.30 -3.18
N SER A 74 1.68 -21.12 -3.09
CA SER A 74 1.45 -20.42 -1.82
C SER A 74 -0.04 -20.21 -1.59
N LEU A 75 -0.55 -20.71 -0.46
CA LEU A 75 -1.92 -20.50 0.00
C LEU A 75 -1.91 -19.79 1.36
N GLY A 76 -2.67 -18.71 1.47
CA GLY A 76 -2.78 -18.00 2.74
C GLY A 76 -3.96 -17.05 2.80
N ALA A 77 -4.17 -16.50 3.99
CA ALA A 77 -5.16 -15.46 4.20
C ALA A 77 -4.67 -14.46 5.23
N LYS A 78 -4.86 -13.17 4.94
CA LYS A 78 -4.71 -12.12 5.95
C LYS A 78 -6.05 -11.86 6.62
N LEU A 79 -6.03 -11.87 7.95
CA LEU A 79 -7.11 -11.35 8.77
C LEU A 79 -6.63 -10.02 9.34
N VAL A 80 -7.40 -8.96 9.14
CA VAL A 80 -7.07 -7.63 9.64
C VAL A 80 -8.29 -7.05 10.34
N THR A 81 -8.09 -6.53 11.55
CA THR A 81 -9.10 -5.74 12.24
C THR A 81 -8.75 -4.27 12.19
N PHE A 82 -9.76 -3.43 12.02
CA PHE A 82 -9.64 -1.97 12.06
C PHE A 82 -10.69 -1.38 12.98
N TYR A 83 -10.24 -0.65 14.00
CA TYR A 83 -11.07 0.07 14.95
C TYR A 83 -10.62 1.54 14.99
N PRO A 84 -11.46 2.49 14.51
CA PRO A 84 -11.09 3.90 14.41
C PRO A 84 -11.04 4.59 15.78
N HIS A 85 -11.80 4.09 16.76
CA HIS A 85 -11.73 4.56 18.14
C HIS A 85 -10.53 3.93 18.84
N GLN A 86 -9.56 4.75 19.19
CA GLN A 86 -8.38 4.31 19.91
C GLN A 86 -8.73 4.04 21.38
N ILE A 87 -8.57 2.78 21.78
CA ILE A 87 -8.40 2.42 23.19
C ILE A 87 -6.92 2.61 23.50
N GLU A 88 -6.61 3.31 24.59
CA GLU A 88 -5.23 3.58 24.99
C GLU A 88 -4.43 2.27 25.10
N GLY A 89 -3.24 2.24 24.49
CA GLY A 89 -2.38 1.06 24.43
C GLY A 89 -2.75 0.02 23.37
N VAL A 90 -3.87 0.17 22.65
CA VAL A 90 -4.29 -0.77 21.60
C VAL A 90 -4.14 -0.15 20.20
N PRO A 91 -3.34 -0.74 19.31
CA PRO A 91 -3.24 -0.29 17.93
C PRO A 91 -4.59 -0.31 17.20
N SER A 92 -4.86 0.71 16.37
CA SER A 92 -6.11 0.78 15.58
C SER A 92 -6.24 -0.33 14.54
N HIS A 93 -5.10 -0.87 14.08
CA HIS A 93 -5.03 -2.00 13.19
C HIS A 93 -4.31 -3.16 13.87
N GLN A 94 -4.90 -4.34 13.80
CA GLN A 94 -4.23 -5.59 14.15
C GLN A 94 -4.39 -6.56 13.00
N ALA A 95 -3.41 -7.42 12.78
CA ALA A 95 -3.49 -8.39 11.70
C ALA A 95 -2.65 -9.62 11.97
N ILE A 96 -3.09 -10.73 11.39
CA ILE A 96 -2.30 -11.95 11.24
C ILE A 96 -2.37 -12.41 9.79
N VAL A 97 -1.34 -13.11 9.34
CA VAL A 97 -1.35 -13.85 8.08
C VAL A 97 -1.24 -15.33 8.42
N ILE A 98 -2.18 -16.13 7.95
CA ILE A 98 -2.08 -17.59 8.02
C ILE A 98 -1.49 -18.12 6.72
N VAL A 99 -0.59 -19.09 6.84
CA VAL A 99 0.02 -19.81 5.72
C VAL A 99 -0.39 -21.27 5.82
N LEU A 100 -0.94 -21.80 4.73
CA LEU A 100 -1.51 -23.13 4.65
C LEU A 100 -0.74 -23.94 3.58
N ASP A 101 -0.57 -25.24 3.80
CA ASP A 101 -0.11 -26.15 2.75
C ASP A 101 -1.21 -26.24 1.67
N PRO A 102 -0.96 -25.84 0.41
CA PRO A 102 -1.99 -25.89 -0.63
C PRO A 102 -2.51 -27.30 -0.94
N ARG A 103 -1.72 -28.35 -0.63
CA ARG A 103 -2.04 -29.74 -0.94
C ARG A 103 -2.97 -30.38 0.10
N THR A 104 -2.82 -29.98 1.36
CA THR A 104 -3.53 -30.61 2.49
C THR A 104 -4.43 -29.65 3.27
N GLY A 105 -4.27 -28.34 3.06
CA GLY A 105 -4.91 -27.30 3.87
C GLY A 105 -4.35 -27.18 5.29
N THR A 106 -3.27 -27.89 5.62
CA THR A 106 -2.69 -27.88 6.97
C THR A 106 -2.05 -26.52 7.27
N LEU A 107 -2.41 -25.93 8.42
CA LEU A 107 -1.78 -24.71 8.92
C LEU A 107 -0.27 -24.93 9.15
N GLN A 108 0.55 -24.18 8.42
CA GLN A 108 2.00 -24.22 8.51
C GLN A 108 2.53 -23.12 9.42
N ALA A 109 2.01 -21.90 9.27
CA ALA A 109 2.46 -20.77 10.04
C ALA A 109 1.36 -19.72 10.31
N ILE A 110 1.52 -19.02 11.42
CA ILE A 110 0.85 -17.75 11.70
C ILE A 110 1.94 -16.67 11.77
N VAL A 111 1.80 -15.65 10.96
CA VAL A 111 2.76 -14.54 10.87
C VAL A 111 2.12 -13.26 11.37
N ASP A 112 2.90 -12.43 12.06
CA ASP A 112 2.48 -11.08 12.41
C ASP A 112 2.07 -10.30 11.16
N GLY A 113 0.80 -9.96 11.08
CA GLY A 113 0.23 -9.31 9.90
C GLY A 113 0.36 -7.80 9.95
N VAL A 114 0.68 -7.21 11.11
CA VAL A 114 0.88 -5.75 11.23
C VAL A 114 2.17 -5.40 10.51
N GLU A 115 3.24 -6.11 10.81
CA GLU A 115 4.54 -5.85 10.23
C GLU A 115 4.60 -6.16 8.74
N ILE A 116 4.09 -7.34 8.34
CA ILE A 116 3.96 -7.66 6.91
C ILE A 116 3.13 -6.59 6.20
N THR A 117 2.02 -6.10 6.80
CA THR A 117 1.21 -5.06 6.17
C THR A 117 1.98 -3.75 6.01
N ASN A 118 2.79 -3.35 6.99
CA ASN A 118 3.63 -2.16 6.89
C ASN A 118 4.62 -2.29 5.73
N MET A 119 5.36 -3.40 5.68
CA MET A 119 6.42 -3.61 4.69
C MET A 119 5.86 -3.80 3.28
N ARG A 120 4.88 -4.69 3.09
CA ARG A 120 4.36 -5.03 1.75
C ARG A 120 3.61 -3.88 1.11
N THR A 121 2.96 -3.02 1.90
CA THR A 121 2.23 -1.85 1.37
C THR A 121 3.22 -0.84 0.82
N ALA A 122 4.28 -0.52 1.57
CA ALA A 122 5.35 0.33 1.09
C ALA A 122 6.10 -0.26 -0.12
N ALA A 123 6.33 -1.57 -0.12
CA ALA A 123 6.98 -2.25 -1.24
C ALA A 123 6.15 -2.19 -2.54
N ALA A 124 4.82 -2.36 -2.46
CA ALA A 124 3.93 -2.16 -3.60
C ALA A 124 3.99 -0.74 -4.14
N SER A 125 3.98 0.27 -3.26
CA SER A 125 4.14 1.67 -3.62
C SER A 125 5.48 1.95 -4.30
N ALA A 126 6.57 1.32 -3.83
CA ALA A 126 7.88 1.43 -4.47
C ALA A 126 7.89 0.79 -5.88
N CYS A 127 7.20 -0.34 -6.08
CA CYS A 127 7.01 -0.93 -7.41
C CYS A 127 6.29 0.03 -8.36
N ALA A 128 5.19 0.64 -7.89
CA ALA A 128 4.43 1.61 -8.67
C ALA A 128 5.27 2.84 -9.03
N ALA A 129 5.98 3.41 -8.06
CA ALA A 129 6.90 4.53 -8.30
C ALA A 129 7.94 4.18 -9.37
N ARG A 130 8.60 3.03 -9.24
CA ARG A 130 9.63 2.55 -10.18
C ARG A 130 9.09 2.43 -11.61
N ALA A 131 7.84 1.96 -11.77
CA ALA A 131 7.23 1.80 -13.08
C ALA A 131 6.80 3.14 -13.71
N LEU A 132 6.24 4.04 -12.90
CA LEU A 132 5.62 5.29 -13.37
C LEU A 132 6.63 6.42 -13.60
N LEU A 133 7.71 6.46 -12.82
CA LEU A 133 8.75 7.48 -12.95
C LEU A 133 9.40 7.44 -14.34
N GLN A 134 9.53 8.61 -14.96
CA GLN A 134 10.19 8.80 -16.25
C GLN A 134 11.67 9.15 -16.11
N GLN A 135 12.04 9.71 -14.96
CA GLN A 135 13.40 10.17 -14.63
C GLN A 135 13.66 9.93 -13.14
N ALA A 136 14.94 9.98 -12.74
CA ALA A 136 15.30 9.83 -11.33
C ALA A 136 14.67 10.97 -10.50
N PRO A 137 13.84 10.66 -9.49
CA PRO A 137 13.20 11.66 -8.67
C PRO A 137 14.20 12.28 -7.69
N ARG A 138 14.03 13.55 -7.36
CA ARG A 138 14.88 14.29 -6.41
C ARG A 138 14.16 14.61 -5.12
N VAL A 139 12.85 14.88 -5.18
CA VAL A 139 12.05 15.31 -4.02
C VAL A 139 10.93 14.30 -3.75
N LEU A 140 10.94 13.72 -2.54
CA LEU A 140 9.85 12.90 -2.01
C LEU A 140 9.06 13.72 -0.99
N CYS A 141 7.74 13.80 -1.14
CA CYS A 141 6.84 14.32 -0.13
C CYS A 141 5.95 13.18 0.41
N ILE A 142 5.90 13.02 1.73
CA ILE A 142 5.00 12.09 2.40
C ILE A 142 3.99 12.90 3.22
N VAL A 143 2.72 12.72 2.91
CA VAL A 143 1.56 13.31 3.58
C VAL A 143 1.02 12.28 4.57
N GLY A 144 1.27 12.51 5.85
CA GLY A 144 1.06 11.59 6.95
C GLY A 144 2.35 11.32 7.74
N SER A 145 2.21 10.95 9.01
CA SER A 145 3.34 10.74 9.93
C SER A 145 3.24 9.44 10.74
N GLY A 146 2.41 8.50 10.28
CA GLY A 146 2.15 7.21 10.91
C GLY A 146 3.16 6.12 10.54
N VAL A 147 2.82 4.87 10.82
CA VAL A 147 3.68 3.70 10.52
C VAL A 147 3.97 3.56 9.03
N GLN A 148 2.97 3.78 8.18
CA GLN A 148 3.13 3.70 6.73
C GLN A 148 4.08 4.77 6.18
N ALA A 149 4.13 5.97 6.77
CA ALA A 149 5.08 7.01 6.36
C ALA A 149 6.55 6.53 6.51
N ARG A 150 6.85 5.80 7.59
CA ARG A 150 8.18 5.24 7.86
C ARG A 150 8.55 4.17 6.85
N SER A 151 7.68 3.17 6.67
CA SER A 151 7.92 2.08 5.71
C SER A 151 8.03 2.59 4.28
N HIS A 152 7.24 3.59 3.87
CA HIS A 152 7.33 4.19 2.54
C HIS A 152 8.63 4.98 2.34
N ALA A 153 9.08 5.71 3.36
CA ALA A 153 10.36 6.41 3.30
C ALA A 153 11.55 5.45 3.18
N GLU A 154 11.45 4.25 3.78
CA GLU A 154 12.43 3.18 3.63
C GLU A 154 12.36 2.56 2.23
N ALA A 155 11.20 2.05 1.82
CA ALA A 155 11.02 1.32 0.56
C ALA A 155 11.37 2.16 -0.67
N LEU A 156 10.93 3.42 -0.73
CA LEU A 156 11.19 4.28 -1.88
C LEU A 156 12.68 4.64 -2.03
N ARG A 157 13.45 4.62 -0.93
CA ARG A 157 14.90 4.88 -0.96
C ARG A 157 15.73 3.69 -1.43
N ILE A 158 15.14 2.49 -1.52
CA ILE A 158 15.85 1.30 -2.01
C ILE A 158 16.30 1.47 -3.47
N HIS A 159 15.44 2.07 -4.31
CA HIS A 159 15.72 2.21 -5.75
C HIS A 159 15.96 3.66 -6.19
N HIS A 160 15.73 4.64 -5.33
CA HIS A 160 15.83 6.06 -5.67
C HIS A 160 16.60 6.86 -4.62
N SER A 161 17.51 7.72 -5.08
CA SER A 161 18.23 8.67 -4.23
C SER A 161 17.53 10.02 -4.25
N PHE A 162 16.79 10.33 -3.20
CA PHE A 162 16.15 11.63 -3.03
C PHE A 162 17.14 12.63 -2.41
N SER A 163 17.34 13.78 -3.05
CA SER A 163 18.08 14.90 -2.46
C SER A 163 17.31 15.55 -1.31
N GLU A 164 15.98 15.40 -1.31
CA GLU A 164 15.12 15.94 -0.27
C GLU A 164 13.95 14.99 0.01
N VAL A 165 13.66 14.77 1.30
CA VAL A 165 12.44 14.10 1.76
C VAL A 165 11.70 15.04 2.70
N ARG A 166 10.41 15.22 2.47
CA ARG A 166 9.52 16.09 3.24
C ARG A 166 8.42 15.28 3.89
N ILE A 167 8.12 15.57 5.15
CA ILE A 167 6.96 15.05 5.87
C ILE A 167 6.02 16.21 6.13
N TRP A 168 4.74 16.02 5.81
CA TRP A 168 3.66 16.83 6.36
C TRP A 168 2.74 15.95 7.19
N GLY A 169 2.25 16.46 8.31
CA GLY A 169 1.25 15.77 9.11
C GLY A 169 0.44 16.76 9.94
N ARG A 170 -0.83 16.40 10.22
CA ARG A 170 -1.76 17.25 11.00
C ARG A 170 -1.21 17.65 12.37
N SER A 171 -0.44 16.77 13.02
CA SER A 171 0.23 17.05 14.29
C SER A 171 1.71 17.36 14.02
N ALA A 172 2.12 18.60 14.27
CA ALA A 172 3.52 19.01 14.12
C ALA A 172 4.48 18.13 14.95
N ALA A 173 4.10 17.77 16.17
CA ALA A 173 4.90 16.91 17.03
C ALA A 173 5.07 15.48 16.44
N SER A 174 4.00 14.91 15.87
CA SER A 174 4.10 13.59 15.22
C SER A 174 4.88 13.65 13.90
N ALA A 175 4.70 14.72 13.12
CA ALA A 175 5.45 14.96 11.90
C ALA A 175 6.96 15.10 12.19
N GLN A 176 7.33 15.85 13.23
CA GLN A 176 8.72 16.01 13.65
C GLN A 176 9.35 14.68 14.06
N ARG A 177 8.69 13.90 14.92
CA ARG A 177 9.20 12.56 15.30
C ARG A 177 9.42 11.67 14.09
N CYS A 178 8.44 11.61 13.19
CA CYS A 178 8.56 10.83 11.95
C CYS A 178 9.72 11.33 11.08
N ALA A 179 9.86 12.65 10.92
CA ALA A 179 10.91 13.25 10.12
C ALA A 179 12.31 12.97 10.68
N ASP A 180 12.48 13.01 12.00
CA ASP A 180 13.75 12.67 12.66
C ASP A 180 14.13 11.19 12.42
N GLU A 181 13.17 10.28 12.62
CA GLU A 181 13.36 8.83 12.41
C GLU A 181 13.74 8.50 10.96
N VAL A 182 13.10 9.14 9.99
CA VAL A 182 13.33 8.86 8.56
C VAL A 182 14.30 9.82 7.90
N ARG A 183 14.98 10.70 8.65
CA ARG A 183 15.90 11.73 8.12
C ARG A 183 15.25 12.58 7.01
N ALA A 184 14.14 13.23 7.34
CA ALA A 184 13.37 14.09 6.46
C ALA A 184 13.22 15.50 7.07
N LYS A 185 12.68 16.45 6.31
CA LYS A 185 12.32 17.78 6.78
C LYS A 185 10.81 17.86 7.04
N VAL A 186 10.40 18.51 8.11
CA VAL A 186 8.98 18.82 8.32
C VAL A 186 8.60 20.04 7.47
N SER A 187 7.50 19.93 6.73
CA SER A 187 6.84 21.09 6.14
C SER A 187 5.69 21.55 7.04
N LEU A 188 5.60 22.85 7.30
CA LEU A 188 4.54 23.45 8.12
C LEU A 188 3.23 23.63 7.35
N SER A 189 3.28 23.56 6.01
CA SER A 189 2.18 23.83 5.10
C SER A 189 2.11 22.69 4.08
N LEU A 190 0.90 22.17 3.84
CA LEU A 190 0.69 21.09 2.87
C LEU A 190 0.99 21.54 1.42
N PRO A 191 0.51 22.71 0.95
CA PRO A 191 0.92 23.24 -0.36
C PRO A 191 2.44 23.34 -0.53
N ASP A 192 3.16 23.81 0.49
CA ASP A 192 4.62 23.95 0.42
C ASP A 192 5.33 22.58 0.46
N ALA A 193 4.74 21.59 1.12
CA ALA A 193 5.27 20.22 1.14
C ALA A 193 5.23 19.61 -0.26
N LEU A 194 4.11 19.80 -0.96
CA LEU A 194 3.81 19.21 -2.27
C LEU A 194 4.51 19.93 -3.42
N ARG A 195 4.80 21.23 -3.28
CA ARG A 195 5.45 22.03 -4.32
C ARG A 195 6.75 21.38 -4.79
N ASP A 196 6.89 21.21 -6.10
CA ASP A 196 8.07 20.61 -6.75
C ASP A 196 8.39 19.15 -6.35
N ALA A 197 7.51 18.47 -5.61
CA ALA A 197 7.70 17.06 -5.28
C ALA A 197 7.60 16.19 -6.56
N ASP A 198 8.58 15.32 -6.76
CA ASP A 198 8.57 14.36 -7.87
C ASP A 198 7.72 13.13 -7.54
N VAL A 199 7.71 12.75 -6.26
CA VAL A 199 6.89 11.66 -5.72
C VAL A 199 6.14 12.17 -4.50
N VAL A 200 4.83 11.95 -4.48
CA VAL A 200 3.95 12.27 -3.35
C VAL A 200 3.32 10.98 -2.85
N VAL A 201 3.43 10.71 -1.55
CA VAL A 201 2.81 9.56 -0.89
C VAL A 201 1.77 10.07 0.09
N ALA A 202 0.51 9.66 -0.07
CA ALA A 202 -0.58 9.92 0.86
C ALA A 202 -0.83 8.67 1.70
N VAL A 203 -0.60 8.78 3.00
CA VAL A 203 -0.75 7.69 3.98
C VAL A 203 -1.50 8.22 5.20
N THR A 204 -2.67 8.79 4.95
CA THR A 204 -3.50 9.45 5.95
C THR A 204 -4.75 8.63 6.29
N LEU A 205 -5.52 9.11 7.27
CA LEU A 205 -6.89 8.65 7.55
C LEU A 205 -7.88 9.77 7.20
N ALA A 206 -7.58 10.55 6.16
CA ALA A 206 -8.47 11.59 5.68
C ALA A 206 -9.70 10.95 5.02
N THR A 207 -10.86 11.52 5.30
CA THR A 207 -12.11 11.15 4.63
C THR A 207 -12.44 12.13 3.50
N GLU A 208 -11.83 13.32 3.52
CA GLU A 208 -12.00 14.37 2.53
C GLU A 208 -10.67 14.66 1.81
N PRO A 209 -10.71 15.06 0.51
CA PRO A 209 -9.51 15.35 -0.27
C PRO A 209 -8.53 16.31 0.41
N LEU A 210 -7.30 15.85 0.63
CA LEU A 210 -6.20 16.66 1.17
C LEU A 210 -5.25 17.13 0.06
N ILE A 211 -4.97 16.28 -0.92
CA ILE A 211 -4.05 16.59 -2.01
C ILE A 211 -4.85 17.19 -3.15
N ARG A 212 -4.48 18.42 -3.52
CA ARG A 212 -5.10 19.17 -4.61
C ARG A 212 -4.19 19.23 -5.82
N GLY A 213 -4.78 19.10 -7.01
CA GLY A 213 -4.02 19.09 -8.26
C GLY A 213 -3.23 20.38 -8.49
N GLU A 214 -3.78 21.53 -8.09
CA GLU A 214 -3.13 22.84 -8.16
C GLU A 214 -1.80 22.95 -7.40
N TRP A 215 -1.53 22.09 -6.41
CA TRP A 215 -0.30 22.11 -5.62
C TRP A 215 0.77 21.15 -6.16
N LEU A 216 0.40 20.28 -7.09
CA LEU A 216 1.28 19.25 -7.62
C LEU A 216 2.12 19.76 -8.78
N LYS A 217 3.36 19.29 -8.81
CA LYS A 217 4.23 19.44 -9.98
C LYS A 217 3.68 18.61 -11.14
N THR A 218 3.66 19.19 -12.34
CA THR A 218 3.35 18.43 -13.57
C THR A 218 4.31 17.26 -13.74
N GLY A 219 3.75 16.05 -13.91
CA GLY A 219 4.52 14.81 -14.04
C GLY A 219 4.96 14.18 -12.71
N ALA A 220 4.51 14.71 -11.56
CA ALA A 220 4.68 14.05 -10.28
C ALA A 220 3.95 12.70 -10.24
N VAL A 221 4.53 11.73 -9.54
CA VAL A 221 3.88 10.46 -9.23
C VAL A 221 3.20 10.58 -7.88
N VAL A 222 1.88 10.42 -7.83
CA VAL A 222 1.10 10.42 -6.59
C VAL A 222 0.68 9.01 -6.24
N ILE A 223 0.92 8.60 -4.99
CA ILE A 223 0.60 7.28 -4.45
C ILE A 223 -0.40 7.49 -3.30
N SER A 224 -1.67 7.21 -3.55
CA SER A 224 -2.75 7.22 -2.53
C SER A 224 -2.88 5.84 -1.91
N VAL A 225 -2.84 5.76 -0.57
CA VAL A 225 -2.83 4.50 0.20
C VAL A 225 -3.92 4.46 1.27
N GLY A 226 -4.28 5.61 1.83
CA GLY A 226 -5.12 5.75 3.01
C GLY A 226 -6.63 5.67 2.76
N ALA A 227 -7.10 6.08 1.57
CA ALA A 227 -8.52 6.08 1.19
C ALA A 227 -9.06 4.67 0.86
N CYS A 228 -9.11 3.80 1.86
CA CYS A 228 -9.48 2.39 1.73
C CYS A 228 -10.97 2.08 1.99
N HIS A 229 -11.82 3.10 2.04
CA HIS A 229 -13.27 2.97 2.12
C HIS A 229 -13.94 3.77 0.99
N SER A 230 -15.11 3.32 0.54
CA SER A 230 -15.78 3.87 -0.65
C SER A 230 -16.23 5.33 -0.50
N ASP A 231 -16.32 5.81 0.74
CA ASP A 231 -16.66 7.19 1.08
C ASP A 231 -15.44 8.03 1.51
N TRP A 232 -14.23 7.46 1.55
CA TRP A 232 -13.01 8.19 1.94
C TRP A 232 -12.21 8.64 0.72
N ARG A 233 -11.63 9.83 0.81
CA ARG A 233 -10.77 10.38 -0.23
C ARG A 233 -9.51 11.01 0.34
N GLU A 234 -8.41 10.88 -0.39
CA GLU A 234 -7.18 11.64 -0.17
C GLU A 234 -6.92 12.64 -1.31
N LEU A 235 -7.49 12.40 -2.49
CA LEU A 235 -7.23 13.13 -3.73
C LEU A 235 -8.49 13.86 -4.21
N ASP A 236 -8.32 15.10 -4.68
CA ASP A 236 -9.42 15.86 -5.28
C ASP A 236 -9.72 15.41 -6.72
N ASP A 237 -10.81 15.94 -7.30
CA ASP A 237 -11.22 15.59 -8.66
C ASP A 237 -10.23 16.09 -9.71
N ASP A 238 -9.53 17.19 -9.46
CA ASP A 238 -8.52 17.72 -10.37
C ASP A 238 -7.36 16.73 -10.53
N VAL A 239 -6.84 16.17 -9.43
CA VAL A 239 -5.84 15.09 -9.47
C VAL A 239 -6.39 13.90 -10.24
N MET A 240 -7.58 13.42 -9.91
CA MET A 240 -8.12 12.19 -10.47
C MET A 240 -8.42 12.30 -11.97
N LEU A 241 -9.01 13.41 -12.42
CA LEU A 241 -9.47 13.58 -13.81
C LEU A 241 -8.33 13.93 -14.78
N ASN A 242 -7.28 14.60 -14.30
CA ASN A 242 -6.17 15.09 -15.12
C ASN A 242 -4.90 14.23 -15.05
N SER A 243 -4.96 13.07 -14.38
CA SER A 243 -3.83 12.14 -14.23
C SER A 243 -4.02 10.83 -14.99
N LEU A 244 -2.90 10.13 -15.26
CA LEU A 244 -2.93 8.71 -15.57
C LEU A 244 -3.18 7.93 -14.27
N VAL A 245 -4.32 7.25 -14.19
CA VAL A 245 -4.70 6.48 -12.99
C VAL A 245 -4.44 4.99 -13.18
N THR A 246 -3.64 4.44 -12.27
CA THR A 246 -3.34 3.00 -12.14
C THR A 246 -3.70 2.53 -10.73
N VAL A 247 -4.15 1.29 -10.61
CA VAL A 247 -4.57 0.68 -9.34
C VAL A 247 -3.93 -0.69 -9.19
N ASP A 248 -3.82 -1.18 -7.96
CA ASP A 248 -3.30 -2.52 -7.64
C ASP A 248 -4.25 -3.63 -8.10
N SER A 249 -5.56 -3.42 -7.98
CA SER A 249 -6.60 -4.28 -8.55
C SER A 249 -7.82 -3.44 -8.96
N CYS A 250 -8.23 -3.56 -10.23
CA CYS A 250 -9.41 -2.86 -10.74
C CYS A 250 -10.68 -3.29 -9.98
N ASP A 251 -10.82 -4.59 -9.71
CA ASP A 251 -12.02 -5.14 -9.06
C ASP A 251 -12.15 -4.67 -7.61
N ALA A 252 -11.02 -4.48 -6.91
CA ALA A 252 -11.00 -3.92 -5.57
C ALA A 252 -11.20 -2.40 -5.58
N ALA A 253 -10.47 -1.67 -6.42
CA ALA A 253 -10.53 -0.21 -6.47
C ALA A 253 -11.94 0.30 -6.78
N MET A 254 -12.66 -0.35 -7.71
CA MET A 254 -14.04 0.01 -8.07
C MET A 254 -15.07 -0.30 -6.97
N LYS A 255 -14.70 -1.05 -5.92
CA LYS A 255 -15.56 -1.38 -4.78
C LYS A 255 -15.18 -0.65 -3.50
N GLU A 256 -13.90 -0.34 -3.33
CA GLU A 256 -13.35 0.06 -2.04
C GLU A 256 -12.77 1.48 -2.02
N SER A 257 -12.31 2.01 -3.16
CA SER A 257 -11.60 3.30 -3.18
C SER A 257 -12.56 4.44 -3.44
N GLY A 258 -12.82 5.28 -2.44
CA GLY A 258 -13.62 6.49 -2.64
C GLY A 258 -12.98 7.48 -3.62
N ASP A 259 -11.65 7.57 -3.68
CA ASP A 259 -10.95 8.35 -4.71
C ASP A 259 -11.39 7.95 -6.13
N ILE A 260 -11.55 6.65 -6.40
CA ILE A 260 -12.00 6.12 -7.71
C ILE A 260 -13.51 6.24 -7.89
N ILE A 261 -14.28 5.77 -6.91
CA ILE A 261 -15.73 5.67 -7.01
C ILE A 261 -16.39 7.05 -7.12
N GLN A 262 -15.95 8.01 -6.29
CA GLN A 262 -16.57 9.33 -6.24
C GLN A 262 -16.12 10.25 -7.38
N SER A 263 -14.87 10.11 -7.85
CA SER A 263 -14.39 10.89 -9.01
C SER A 263 -14.92 10.38 -10.35
N GLY A 264 -15.46 9.15 -10.38
CA GLY A 264 -15.96 8.52 -11.61
C GLY A 264 -14.85 8.15 -12.61
N VAL A 265 -13.59 8.18 -12.21
CA VAL A 265 -12.47 7.79 -13.08
C VAL A 265 -12.42 6.28 -13.21
N SER A 266 -12.42 5.81 -14.46
CA SER A 266 -12.11 4.41 -14.73
C SER A 266 -10.60 4.20 -14.68
N PRO A 267 -10.07 3.31 -13.82
CA PRO A 267 -8.67 2.93 -13.88
C PRO A 267 -8.31 2.45 -15.28
N SER A 268 -7.05 2.64 -15.70
CA SER A 268 -6.58 2.24 -17.03
C SER A 268 -6.59 0.71 -17.24
N ASN A 269 -7.79 0.16 -17.42
CA ASN A 269 -8.11 -1.10 -18.09
C ASN A 269 -9.60 -1.19 -18.51
N SER A 270 -10.34 -0.08 -18.45
CA SER A 270 -11.67 0.04 -19.07
C SER A 270 -11.83 1.40 -19.74
N GLN A 271 -11.86 1.38 -21.08
CA GLN A 271 -12.58 2.37 -21.91
C GLN A 271 -12.06 3.83 -21.98
N ARG A 272 -10.76 4.06 -22.19
CA ARG A 272 -10.30 5.32 -22.83
C ARG A 272 -9.47 5.04 -24.10
N PRO A 273 -10.02 5.26 -25.31
CA PRO A 273 -9.33 4.98 -26.58
C PRO A 273 -8.11 5.88 -26.88
N ASN A 274 -7.84 6.93 -26.09
CA ASN A 274 -6.81 7.91 -26.39
C ASN A 274 -5.48 7.76 -25.62
N CYS A 275 -5.25 6.68 -24.87
CA CYS A 275 -3.97 6.47 -24.16
C CYS A 275 -3.32 5.12 -24.49
N VAL A 276 -3.17 4.83 -25.80
CA VAL A 276 -2.48 3.63 -26.30
C VAL A 276 -0.98 3.65 -25.93
N SER A 277 -0.39 4.83 -25.68
CA SER A 277 1.06 4.97 -25.42
C SER A 277 1.49 4.58 -23.99
N CYS A 278 0.62 4.66 -22.98
CA CYS A 278 1.00 4.36 -21.59
C CYS A 278 0.95 2.86 -21.26
N ARG A 279 -0.01 2.11 -21.82
CA ARG A 279 -0.11 0.65 -21.66
C ARG A 279 1.12 -0.07 -22.21
N GLN A 280 1.57 0.31 -23.41
CA GLN A 280 2.78 -0.24 -24.01
C GLN A 280 4.04 0.12 -23.22
N ARG A 281 4.16 1.35 -22.70
CA ARG A 281 5.32 1.74 -21.87
C ARG A 281 5.37 1.00 -20.53
N TYR A 282 4.22 0.73 -19.89
CA TYR A 282 4.15 -0.04 -18.64
C TYR A 282 4.54 -1.51 -18.85
N LEU A 283 3.96 -2.17 -19.86
CA LEU A 283 4.27 -3.57 -20.17
C LEU A 283 5.73 -3.75 -20.64
N GLN A 284 6.25 -2.85 -21.49
CA GLN A 284 7.64 -2.89 -21.97
C GLN A 284 8.69 -2.65 -20.87
N LYS A 285 8.36 -1.88 -19.82
CA LYS A 285 9.25 -1.66 -18.67
C LYS A 285 9.24 -2.83 -17.69
N LEU A 286 8.17 -3.62 -17.66
CA LEU A 286 8.08 -4.83 -16.86
C LEU A 286 8.80 -6.02 -17.52
N GLU A 287 9.03 -6.01 -18.83
CA GLU A 287 9.75 -7.08 -19.55
C GLU A 287 11.29 -7.03 -19.42
N LYS A 288 11.84 -6.05 -18.70
CA LYS A 288 13.27 -5.89 -18.43
C LYS A 288 13.55 -5.94 -16.93
#